data_AF-A0AA95N0F7-F1
#
_entry.id   AF-A0AA95N0F7-F1
#
_cell.length_a   1.000
_cell.length_b   1.000
_cell.length_c   1.000
_cell.angle_alpha   90.00
_cell.angle_beta   90.00
_cell.angle_gamma   90.00
#
_symmetry.space_group_name_H-M   'P 1'
#
loop_
_entity.id
_entity.type
_entity.pdbx_description
1 polymer ?
#
loop_
_entity_poly.entity_id
_entity_poly.type
_entity_poly.pdbx_seq_one_letter_code
_entity_poly.pdbx_strand_id
1 'polypeptide(L)'
;MNTDQAYELLTDAGVKEDISIQIVRRWLRERKIKYVGTVPQNSGYILDDKDQALNMLKDAGVSDRIGIQIVRRWLREGKIQNVGNGRSEYFPNENLSKVYLNNDTDQEKIIGQLNVKINTQDEIIKGMEQLHKTSIDTLIQQRTNLNKEIVNLEYENGDLQKETKKLLKENIELRNQLLKLTEELSKGKKKESDKVPVTLSPKMNDYRQKLGLSKTASNKDVFAGYKKLLKVTHPDHGGNATAFHYIKTDYDYFRNSIKE
;
A
#
# COMPACT_ATOMS: atom_id res chain seq x y z
N MET A 1 -30.04 0.64 -31.76
CA MET A 1 -30.87 -0.55 -31.54
C MET A 1 -32.16 -0.15 -30.81
N ASN A 2 -33.32 -0.49 -31.41
CA ASN A 2 -34.65 -0.28 -30.82
C ASN A 2 -35.09 -1.52 -30.00
N THR A 3 -36.27 -1.48 -29.38
CA THR A 3 -36.80 -2.59 -28.55
C THR A 3 -37.04 -3.86 -29.34
N ASP A 4 -37.56 -3.73 -30.55
CA ASP A 4 -38.01 -4.87 -31.35
C ASP A 4 -36.79 -5.58 -31.96
N GLN A 5 -35.78 -4.82 -32.40
CA GLN A 5 -34.47 -5.31 -32.80
C GLN A 5 -33.74 -6.01 -31.63
N ALA A 6 -33.82 -5.47 -30.42
CA ALA A 6 -33.20 -6.07 -29.25
C ALA A 6 -33.88 -7.41 -28.88
N TYR A 7 -35.19 -7.48 -29.06
CA TYR A 7 -35.96 -8.70 -28.83
C TYR A 7 -35.63 -9.75 -29.90
N GLU A 8 -35.66 -9.38 -31.19
CA GLU A 8 -35.29 -10.24 -32.32
C GLU A 8 -33.86 -10.79 -32.19
N LEU A 9 -32.92 -9.96 -31.76
CA LEU A 9 -31.53 -10.39 -31.50
C LEU A 9 -31.46 -11.51 -30.47
N LEU A 10 -32.22 -11.39 -29.37
CA LEU A 10 -32.23 -12.37 -28.30
C LEU A 10 -32.93 -13.65 -28.70
N THR A 11 -34.01 -13.55 -29.48
CA THR A 11 -34.70 -14.73 -30.04
C THR A 11 -33.83 -15.45 -31.07
N ASP A 12 -33.13 -14.72 -31.94
CA ASP A 12 -32.17 -15.30 -32.90
C ASP A 12 -30.99 -15.97 -32.20
N ALA A 13 -30.62 -15.48 -31.01
CA ALA A 13 -29.59 -16.07 -30.16
C ALA A 13 -30.09 -17.30 -29.37
N GLY A 14 -31.36 -17.68 -29.49
CA GLY A 14 -31.96 -18.82 -28.81
C GLY A 14 -32.30 -18.58 -27.33
N VAL A 15 -32.41 -17.31 -26.91
CA VAL A 15 -32.86 -16.96 -25.55
C VAL A 15 -34.38 -17.10 -25.47
N LYS A 16 -34.88 -17.75 -24.40
CA LYS A 16 -36.32 -17.95 -24.18
C LYS A 16 -37.08 -16.62 -24.14
N GLU A 17 -38.26 -16.57 -24.74
CA GLU A 17 -39.08 -15.35 -24.88
C GLU A 17 -39.27 -14.59 -23.55
N ASP A 18 -39.60 -15.30 -22.46
CA ASP A 18 -39.78 -14.69 -21.13
C ASP A 18 -38.50 -13.99 -20.62
N ILE A 19 -37.34 -14.59 -20.88
CA ILE A 19 -36.04 -14.07 -20.48
C ILE A 19 -35.65 -12.90 -21.39
N SER A 20 -35.93 -13.01 -22.69
CA SER A 20 -35.72 -11.94 -23.67
C SER A 20 -36.50 -10.68 -23.31
N ILE A 21 -37.78 -10.80 -22.93
CA ILE A 21 -38.61 -9.65 -22.49
C ILE A 21 -38.02 -9.00 -21.23
N GLN A 22 -37.57 -9.79 -20.26
CA GLN A 22 -36.96 -9.25 -19.03
C GLN A 22 -35.64 -8.51 -19.32
N ILE A 23 -34.80 -9.05 -20.20
CA ILE A 23 -33.54 -8.45 -20.61
C ILE A 23 -33.78 -7.15 -21.39
N VAL A 24 -34.72 -7.13 -22.34
CA VAL A 24 -35.07 -5.91 -23.09
C VAL A 24 -35.60 -4.83 -22.15
N ARG A 25 -36.47 -5.17 -21.18
CA ARG A 25 -36.93 -4.23 -20.15
C ARG A 25 -35.78 -3.71 -19.29
N ARG A 26 -34.80 -4.55 -18.95
CA ARG A 26 -33.59 -4.15 -18.22
C ARG A 26 -32.72 -3.21 -19.06
N TRP A 27 -32.46 -3.53 -20.32
CA TRP A 27 -31.67 -2.71 -21.23
C TRP A 27 -32.32 -1.36 -21.55
N LEU A 28 -33.65 -1.29 -21.56
CA LEU A 28 -34.41 -0.02 -21.62
C LEU A 28 -34.14 0.84 -20.37
N ARG A 29 -34.20 0.25 -19.17
CA ARG A 29 -33.88 0.97 -17.92
C ARG A 29 -32.44 1.46 -17.87
N GLU A 30 -31.51 0.64 -18.37
CA GLU A 30 -30.08 0.96 -18.47
C GLU A 30 -29.74 1.90 -19.64
N ARG A 31 -30.73 2.35 -20.41
CA ARG A 31 -30.56 3.21 -21.61
C ARG A 31 -29.62 2.63 -22.69
N LYS A 32 -29.39 1.31 -22.68
CA LYS A 32 -28.60 0.59 -23.70
C LYS A 32 -29.33 0.50 -25.04
N ILE A 33 -30.66 0.56 -25.01
CA ILE A 33 -31.55 0.57 -26.17
C ILE A 33 -32.56 1.72 -26.06
N LYS A 34 -33.09 2.17 -27.20
CA LYS A 34 -34.07 3.26 -27.25
C LYS A 34 -35.46 2.70 -27.54
N TYR A 35 -36.47 3.19 -26.81
CA TYR A 35 -37.87 2.94 -27.16
C TYR A 35 -38.23 3.78 -28.39
N VAL A 36 -38.69 3.14 -29.46
CA VAL A 36 -39.23 3.80 -30.64
C VAL A 36 -40.69 3.38 -30.74
N GLY A 37 -41.61 4.32 -30.56
CA GLY A 37 -43.04 4.04 -30.64
C GLY A 37 -43.44 3.64 -32.08
N THR A 38 -44.48 2.80 -32.15
CA THR A 38 -45.28 2.29 -33.27
C THR A 38 -45.01 2.90 -34.66
N VAL A 39 -43.83 2.68 -35.22
CA VAL A 39 -43.53 2.90 -36.63
C VAL A 39 -42.92 1.60 -37.16
N PRO A 40 -43.48 0.97 -38.21
CA PRO A 40 -42.91 -0.23 -38.78
C PRO A 40 -41.65 0.17 -39.54
N GLN A 41 -40.49 0.07 -38.90
CA GLN A 41 -39.20 0.10 -39.57
C GLN A 41 -38.66 -1.31 -39.69
N ASN A 42 -38.04 -1.57 -40.84
CA ASN A 42 -37.46 -2.84 -41.29
C ASN A 42 -36.95 -3.72 -40.13
N SER A 43 -37.51 -4.93 -40.03
CA SER A 43 -37.19 -6.01 -39.10
C SER A 43 -35.79 -6.59 -39.39
N GLY A 44 -34.78 -5.80 -39.02
CA GLY A 44 -33.38 -6.17 -39.08
C GLY A 44 -32.60 -5.32 -38.10
N TYR A 45 -31.88 -5.94 -37.19
CA TYR A 45 -30.85 -5.27 -36.42
C TYR A 45 -29.60 -5.20 -37.30
N ILE A 46 -29.06 -4.00 -37.51
CA ILE A 46 -27.69 -3.83 -38.00
C ILE A 46 -26.91 -3.38 -36.78
N LEU A 47 -26.11 -4.28 -36.22
CA LEU A 47 -25.11 -3.87 -35.23
C LEU A 47 -23.88 -3.40 -35.97
N ASP A 48 -23.43 -2.21 -35.59
CA ASP A 48 -22.25 -1.57 -36.19
C ASP A 48 -20.96 -2.26 -35.76
N ASP A 49 -20.96 -3.04 -34.67
CA ASP A 49 -19.74 -3.65 -34.13
C ASP A 49 -19.97 -5.10 -33.64
N LYS A 50 -19.02 -5.96 -33.98
CA LYS A 50 -18.90 -7.35 -33.53
C LYS A 50 -18.75 -7.44 -32.01
N ASP A 51 -17.97 -6.55 -31.42
CA ASP A 51 -17.69 -6.58 -29.99
C ASP A 51 -18.90 -6.12 -29.18
N GLN A 52 -19.68 -5.19 -29.73
CA GLN A 52 -20.97 -4.79 -29.18
C GLN A 52 -21.97 -5.96 -29.17
N ALA A 53 -22.05 -6.74 -30.25
CA ALA A 53 -22.91 -7.92 -30.34
C ALA A 53 -22.54 -8.98 -29.29
N LEU A 54 -21.25 -9.25 -29.14
CA LEU A 54 -20.74 -10.25 -28.19
C LEU A 54 -20.98 -9.84 -26.73
N ASN A 55 -20.78 -8.56 -26.41
CA ASN A 55 -21.07 -8.02 -25.09
C ASN A 55 -22.56 -8.09 -24.75
N MET A 56 -23.45 -7.82 -25.71
CA MET A 56 -24.91 -7.95 -25.51
C MET A 56 -25.34 -9.40 -25.28
N LEU A 57 -24.73 -10.37 -25.96
CA LEU A 57 -25.00 -11.79 -25.74
C LEU A 57 -24.51 -12.27 -24.37
N LYS A 58 -23.34 -11.79 -23.95
CA LYS A 58 -22.80 -12.05 -22.61
C LYS A 58 -23.68 -11.48 -21.51
N ASP A 59 -24.14 -10.23 -21.68
CA ASP A 59 -25.11 -9.57 -20.79
C ASP A 59 -26.44 -10.34 -20.71
N ALA A 60 -26.82 -11.01 -21.80
CA ALA A 60 -28.02 -11.85 -21.88
C ALA A 60 -27.85 -13.25 -21.27
N GLY A 61 -26.66 -13.59 -20.77
CA GLY A 61 -26.37 -14.89 -20.16
C GLY A 61 -26.05 -15.99 -21.17
N VAL A 62 -25.77 -15.65 -22.43
CA VAL A 62 -25.29 -16.61 -23.44
C VAL A 62 -23.80 -16.86 -23.21
N SER A 63 -23.37 -18.12 -23.20
CA SER A 63 -21.96 -18.46 -23.00
C SER A 63 -21.08 -17.95 -24.14
N ASP A 64 -19.86 -17.49 -23.84
CA ASP A 64 -18.94 -16.90 -24.83
C ASP A 64 -18.73 -17.82 -26.05
N ARG A 65 -18.66 -19.14 -25.87
CA ARG A 65 -18.51 -20.12 -26.96
C ARG A 65 -19.70 -20.11 -27.93
N ILE A 66 -20.91 -20.06 -27.38
CA ILE A 66 -22.16 -20.05 -28.17
C ILE A 66 -22.36 -18.66 -28.79
N GLY A 67 -22.08 -17.60 -28.04
CA GLY A 67 -22.14 -16.22 -28.52
C GLY A 67 -21.22 -15.97 -29.72
N ILE A 68 -19.98 -16.49 -29.68
CA ILE A 68 -19.04 -16.40 -30.82
C ILE A 68 -19.58 -17.11 -32.06
N GLN A 69 -20.23 -18.27 -31.91
CA GLN A 69 -20.82 -19.00 -33.05
C GLN A 69 -21.99 -18.24 -33.66
N ILE A 70 -22.86 -17.66 -32.82
CA ILE A 70 -24.01 -16.86 -33.25
C ILE A 70 -23.54 -15.60 -33.98
N VAL A 71 -22.57 -14.87 -33.43
CA VAL A 71 -21.98 -13.67 -34.06
C VAL A 71 -21.32 -14.02 -35.39
N ARG A 72 -20.62 -15.16 -35.50
CA ARG A 72 -20.08 -15.65 -36.79
C ARG A 72 -21.17 -15.94 -37.82
N ARG A 73 -22.30 -16.50 -37.39
CA ARG A 73 -23.46 -16.75 -38.24
C ARG A 73 -24.07 -15.43 -38.72
N TRP A 74 -24.23 -14.45 -37.83
CA TRP A 74 -24.76 -13.13 -38.17
C TRP A 74 -23.85 -12.33 -39.09
N LEU A 75 -22.52 -12.49 -39.00
CA LEU A 75 -21.57 -11.93 -39.97
C LEU A 75 -21.77 -12.54 -41.37
N ARG A 76 -22.02 -13.85 -41.46
CA ARG A 76 -22.29 -14.52 -42.74
C ARG A 76 -23.65 -14.14 -43.33
N GLU A 77 -24.64 -13.92 -42.48
CA GLU A 77 -25.99 -13.49 -42.86
C GLU A 77 -26.07 -11.97 -43.15
N GLY A 78 -24.98 -11.22 -42.95
CA GLY A 78 -24.93 -9.77 -43.19
C GLY A 78 -25.72 -8.94 -42.16
N LYS A 79 -26.11 -9.54 -41.03
CA LYS A 79 -26.88 -8.88 -39.95
C LYS A 79 -26.01 -7.99 -39.05
N ILE A 80 -24.69 -8.13 -39.09
CA ILE A 80 -23.75 -7.27 -38.37
C ILE A 80 -22.61 -6.83 -39.29
N GLN A 81 -22.13 -5.59 -39.14
CA GLN A 81 -21.00 -5.08 -39.92
C GLN A 81 -19.68 -5.34 -39.18
N ASN A 82 -18.63 -5.72 -39.91
CA ASN A 82 -17.29 -5.89 -39.36
C ASN A 82 -16.56 -4.53 -39.37
N VAL A 83 -16.97 -3.61 -38.51
CA VAL A 83 -16.33 -2.28 -38.38
C VAL A 83 -15.21 -2.37 -37.32
N GLY A 84 -14.30 -3.32 -37.52
CA GLY A 84 -13.18 -3.59 -36.61
C GLY A 84 -11.88 -3.03 -37.16
N ASN A 85 -11.36 -1.99 -36.51
CA ASN A 85 -9.99 -1.52 -36.69
C ASN A 85 -9.02 -2.66 -36.30
N GLY A 86 -7.98 -2.86 -37.10
CA GLY A 86 -7.20 -4.12 -37.15
C GLY A 86 -6.81 -4.71 -35.79
N ARG A 87 -7.33 -5.91 -35.50
CA ARG A 87 -6.71 -7.04 -34.80
C ARG A 87 -7.75 -8.14 -34.60
N SER A 88 -7.96 -8.94 -35.65
CA SER A 88 -8.64 -10.22 -35.57
C SER A 88 -7.59 -11.33 -35.55
N GLU A 89 -6.80 -11.40 -34.48
CA GLU A 89 -6.25 -12.70 -34.06
C GLU A 89 -7.41 -13.49 -33.45
N TYR A 90 -7.39 -14.82 -33.58
CA TYR A 90 -8.52 -15.74 -33.39
C TYR A 90 -9.50 -15.72 -34.60
N PHE A 91 -9.29 -16.56 -35.62
CA PHE A 91 -9.51 -18.01 -35.61
C PHE A 91 -9.19 -18.67 -36.98
N PRO A 92 -8.70 -19.92 -36.98
CA PRO A 92 -8.51 -20.74 -38.18
C PRO A 92 -9.86 -21.20 -38.76
N ASN A 93 -9.96 -21.18 -40.10
CA ASN A 93 -11.16 -21.55 -40.84
C ASN A 93 -10.98 -22.99 -41.36
N GLU A 94 -11.53 -23.99 -40.64
CA GLU A 94 -11.38 -25.42 -41.01
C GLU A 94 -12.09 -25.82 -42.32
N ASN A 95 -12.89 -24.95 -42.94
CA ASN A 95 -13.66 -25.28 -44.15
C ASN A 95 -13.17 -24.59 -45.44
N LEU A 96 -11.99 -23.97 -45.44
CA LEU A 96 -11.32 -23.51 -46.68
C LEU A 96 -10.13 -24.38 -47.10
N SER A 97 -9.83 -25.44 -46.34
CA SER A 97 -8.57 -26.21 -46.47
C SER A 97 -8.50 -27.16 -47.68
N LYS A 98 -9.44 -27.13 -48.63
CA LYS A 98 -9.43 -28.02 -49.80
C LYS A 98 -9.10 -27.35 -51.14
N VAL A 99 -8.88 -26.04 -51.19
CA VAL A 99 -8.63 -25.31 -52.46
C VAL A 99 -7.18 -24.81 -52.62
N TYR A 100 -6.34 -24.92 -51.59
CA TYR A 100 -4.92 -24.54 -51.66
C TYR A 100 -3.98 -25.69 -51.29
N LEU A 101 -4.03 -26.77 -52.06
CA LEU A 101 -2.94 -27.74 -52.14
C LEU A 101 -2.41 -27.68 -53.57
N ASN A 102 -1.37 -26.89 -53.82
CA ASN A 102 -0.59 -27.02 -55.06
C ASN A 102 0.90 -26.65 -54.94
N ASN A 103 1.40 -26.12 -53.83
CA ASN A 103 2.84 -25.85 -53.66
C ASN A 103 3.35 -26.37 -52.30
N ASP A 104 3.67 -27.67 -52.20
CA ASP A 104 4.31 -28.27 -51.01
C ASP A 104 5.57 -27.48 -50.59
N THR A 105 6.28 -26.91 -51.56
CA THR A 105 7.50 -26.13 -51.36
C THR A 105 7.28 -24.82 -50.59
N ASP A 106 6.09 -24.21 -50.70
CA ASP A 106 5.76 -22.98 -49.98
C ASP A 106 5.30 -23.30 -48.54
N GLN A 107 4.62 -24.43 -48.35
CA GLN A 107 4.27 -24.92 -47.01
C GLN A 107 5.52 -25.30 -46.21
N GLU A 108 6.50 -25.98 -46.82
CA GLU A 108 7.77 -26.33 -46.17
C GLU A 108 8.57 -25.08 -45.76
N LYS A 109 8.60 -24.03 -46.60
CA LYS A 109 9.23 -22.75 -46.24
C LYS A 109 8.55 -22.08 -45.06
N ILE A 110 7.21 -22.10 -45.03
CA ILE A 110 6.43 -21.56 -43.91
C ILE A 110 6.71 -22.35 -42.63
N ILE A 111 6.74 -23.69 -42.71
CA ILE A 111 7.09 -24.56 -41.57
C ILE A 111 8.51 -24.26 -41.07
N GLY A 112 9.48 -24.10 -41.98
CA GLY A 112 10.85 -23.72 -41.62
C GLY A 112 10.92 -22.38 -40.89
N GLN A 113 10.19 -21.37 -41.37
CA GLN A 113 10.11 -20.06 -40.71
C GLN A 113 9.44 -20.13 -39.33
N LEU A 114 8.39 -20.94 -39.19
CA LEU A 114 7.71 -21.16 -37.92
C LEU A 114 8.62 -21.88 -36.92
N ASN A 115 9.37 -22.89 -37.35
CA ASN A 115 10.33 -23.58 -36.50
C ASN A 115 11.44 -22.65 -36.01
N VAL A 116 11.97 -21.78 -36.88
CA VAL A 116 12.95 -20.76 -36.45
C VAL A 116 12.34 -19.82 -35.42
N LYS A 117 11.11 -19.34 -35.64
CA LYS A 117 10.42 -18.48 -34.67
C LYS A 117 10.19 -19.19 -33.33
N ILE A 118 9.76 -20.44 -33.34
CA ILE A 118 9.58 -21.25 -32.14
C ILE A 118 10.91 -21.38 -31.39
N ASN A 119 11.99 -21.75 -32.07
CA ASN A 119 13.31 -21.87 -31.45
C ASN A 119 13.77 -20.54 -30.83
N THR A 120 13.58 -19.40 -31.51
CA THR A 120 13.93 -18.10 -30.94
C THR A 120 13.08 -17.75 -29.72
N GLN A 121 11.80 -18.12 -29.71
CA GLN A 121 10.93 -17.93 -28.54
C GLN A 121 11.34 -18.83 -27.38
N ASP A 122 11.72 -20.08 -27.64
CA ASP A 122 12.21 -21.01 -26.62
C ASP A 122 13.50 -20.51 -25.96
N GLU A 123 14.42 -19.91 -26.74
CA GLU A 123 15.62 -19.27 -26.19
C GLU A 123 15.28 -18.08 -25.28
N ILE A 124 14.32 -17.25 -25.68
CA ILE A 124 13.84 -16.11 -24.87
C ILE A 124 13.19 -16.61 -23.58
N ILE A 125 12.33 -17.64 -23.66
CA ILE A 125 11.67 -18.26 -22.50
C ILE A 125 12.72 -18.80 -21.54
N LYS A 126 13.72 -19.53 -22.04
CA LYS A 126 14.82 -20.06 -21.24
C LYS A 126 15.62 -18.95 -20.56
N GLY A 127 15.86 -17.83 -21.24
CA GLY A 127 16.49 -16.64 -20.65
C GLY A 127 15.65 -16.05 -19.52
N MET A 128 14.34 -15.91 -19.70
CA MET A 128 13.42 -15.44 -18.66
C MET A 128 13.36 -16.39 -17.46
N GLU A 129 13.35 -17.71 -17.69
CA GLU A 129 13.38 -18.71 -16.62
C GLU A 129 14.65 -18.62 -15.77
N GLN A 130 15.81 -18.43 -16.41
CA GLN A 130 17.07 -18.24 -15.71
C GLN A 130 17.07 -16.96 -14.87
N LEU A 131 16.56 -15.86 -15.42
CA LEU A 131 16.41 -14.60 -14.68
C LEU A 131 15.44 -14.73 -13.49
N HIS A 132 14.33 -15.44 -13.68
CA HIS A 132 13.40 -15.70 -12.59
C HIS A 132 14.04 -16.57 -11.51
N LYS A 133 14.80 -17.60 -11.89
CA LYS A 133 15.51 -18.46 -10.95
C LYS A 133 16.53 -17.69 -10.11
N THR A 134 17.36 -16.85 -10.75
CA THR A 134 18.33 -16.01 -10.01
C THR A 134 17.62 -14.98 -9.12
N SER A 135 16.50 -14.41 -9.57
CA SER A 135 15.68 -13.51 -8.75
C SER A 135 15.10 -14.23 -7.53
N ILE A 136 14.62 -15.48 -7.68
CA ILE A 136 14.10 -16.26 -6.57
C ILE A 136 15.22 -16.60 -5.57
N ASP A 137 16.38 -17.02 -6.08
CA ASP A 137 17.53 -17.37 -5.23
C ASP A 137 18.01 -16.17 -4.40
N THR A 138 18.07 -14.97 -5.00
CA THR A 138 18.43 -13.74 -4.28
C THR A 138 17.39 -13.37 -3.22
N LEU A 139 16.09 -13.51 -3.51
CA LEU A 139 15.03 -13.27 -2.53
C LEU A 139 15.08 -14.27 -1.36
N ILE A 140 15.37 -15.55 -1.63
CA ILE A 140 15.57 -16.55 -0.59
C ILE A 140 16.78 -16.18 0.28
N GLN A 141 17.88 -15.77 -0.32
CA GLN A 141 19.06 -15.33 0.41
C GLN A 141 18.76 -14.11 1.31
N GLN A 142 18.05 -13.11 0.78
CA GLN A 142 17.62 -11.95 1.57
C GLN A 142 16.72 -12.36 2.74
N ARG A 143 15.73 -13.20 2.50
CA ARG A 143 14.83 -13.71 3.55
C ARG A 143 15.60 -14.45 4.65
N THR A 144 16.57 -15.29 4.28
CA THR A 144 17.37 -16.02 5.28
C THR A 144 18.27 -15.09 6.10
N ASN A 145 18.84 -14.06 5.49
CA ASN A 145 19.64 -13.05 6.19
C ASN A 145 18.78 -12.23 7.17
N LEU A 146 17.63 -11.73 6.72
CA LEU A 146 16.69 -11.00 7.56
C LEU A 146 16.19 -11.83 8.74
N ASN A 147 15.87 -13.11 8.51
CA ASN A 147 15.45 -14.00 9.60
C ASN A 147 16.56 -14.18 10.65
N LYS A 148 17.83 -14.28 10.24
CA LYS A 148 18.96 -14.35 11.18
C LYS A 148 19.09 -13.06 11.99
N GLU A 149 18.94 -11.91 11.34
CA GLU A 149 18.97 -10.61 12.01
C GLU A 149 17.84 -10.46 13.03
N ILE A 150 16.62 -10.87 12.68
CA ILE A 150 15.47 -10.88 13.60
C ILE A 150 15.77 -11.72 14.84
N VAL A 151 16.28 -12.94 14.67
CA VAL A 151 16.62 -13.82 15.80
C VAL A 151 17.70 -13.19 16.70
N ASN A 152 18.70 -12.53 16.12
CA ASN A 152 19.72 -11.82 16.89
C ASN A 152 19.14 -10.64 17.68
N LEU A 153 18.28 -9.84 17.05
CA LEU A 153 17.61 -8.71 17.69
C LEU A 153 16.65 -9.17 18.81
N GLU A 154 15.96 -10.29 18.63
CA GLU A 154 15.12 -10.89 19.67
C GLU A 154 15.96 -11.32 20.89
N TYR A 155 17.14 -11.90 20.65
CA TYR A 155 18.07 -12.27 21.71
C TYR A 155 18.61 -11.04 22.46
N GLU A 156 19.07 -10.02 21.73
CA GLU A 156 19.58 -8.76 22.32
C GLU A 156 18.49 -8.04 23.13
N ASN A 157 17.27 -7.95 22.60
CA ASN A 157 16.13 -7.40 23.32
C ASN A 157 15.82 -8.20 24.60
N GLY A 158 15.93 -9.54 24.54
CA GLY A 158 15.79 -10.40 25.70
C GLY A 158 16.83 -10.10 26.79
N ASP A 159 18.08 -9.88 26.42
CA ASP A 159 19.15 -9.55 27.36
C ASP A 159 19.01 -8.13 27.93
N LEU A 160 18.64 -7.14 27.11
CA LEU A 160 18.32 -5.79 27.56
C LEU A 160 17.14 -5.77 28.55
N GLN A 161 16.12 -6.59 28.32
CA GLN A 161 15.00 -6.72 29.27
C GLN A 161 15.44 -7.33 30.61
N LYS A 162 16.35 -8.32 30.60
CA LYS A 162 16.91 -8.87 31.85
C LYS A 162 17.72 -7.82 32.60
N GLU A 163 18.56 -7.07 31.89
CA GLU A 163 19.36 -5.98 32.47
C GLU A 163 18.45 -4.89 33.06
N THR A 164 17.42 -4.46 32.33
CA THR A 164 16.45 -3.47 32.79
C THR A 164 15.75 -3.94 34.07
N LYS A 165 15.33 -5.22 34.13
CA LYS A 165 14.74 -5.80 35.35
C LYS A 165 15.73 -5.84 36.52
N LYS A 166 17.01 -6.11 36.26
CA LYS A 166 18.06 -6.13 37.28
C LYS A 166 18.28 -4.72 37.86
N LEU A 167 18.47 -3.72 37.00
CA LEU A 167 18.64 -2.32 37.41
C LEU A 167 17.42 -1.78 38.16
N LEU A 168 16.20 -2.16 37.73
CA LEU A 168 14.98 -1.79 38.45
C LEU A 168 14.97 -2.35 39.87
N LYS A 169 15.33 -3.62 40.05
CA LYS A 169 15.42 -4.25 41.38
C LYS A 169 16.45 -3.54 42.26
N GLU A 170 17.64 -3.28 41.72
CA GLU A 170 18.70 -2.55 42.43
C GLU A 170 18.24 -1.13 42.81
N ASN A 171 17.55 -0.42 41.91
CA ASN A 171 17.03 0.91 42.20
C ASN A 171 15.98 0.90 43.33
N ILE A 172 15.08 -0.09 43.31
CA ILE A 172 14.10 -0.28 44.40
C ILE A 172 14.81 -0.55 45.72
N GLU A 173 15.83 -1.40 45.72
CA GLU A 173 16.59 -1.73 46.92
C GLU A 173 17.35 -0.51 47.47
N LEU A 174 18.00 0.27 46.61
CA LEU A 174 18.66 1.51 46.98
C LEU A 174 17.67 2.55 47.53
N ARG A 175 16.49 2.69 46.92
CA ARG A 175 15.42 3.56 47.46
C ARG A 175 14.96 3.10 48.84
N ASN A 176 14.81 1.81 49.05
CA ASN A 176 14.44 1.25 50.36
C ASN A 176 15.54 1.50 51.40
N GLN A 177 16.82 1.39 51.03
CA GLN A 177 17.95 1.73 51.90
C GLN A 177 17.98 3.23 52.24
N LEU A 178 17.74 4.11 51.27
CA LEU A 178 17.62 5.55 51.50
C LEU A 178 16.44 5.88 52.42
N LEU A 179 15.30 5.21 52.25
CA LEU A 179 14.15 5.35 53.16
C LEU A 179 14.52 4.92 54.59
N LYS A 180 15.20 3.80 54.77
CA LYS A 180 15.69 3.37 56.10
C LYS A 180 16.64 4.38 56.72
N LEU A 181 17.63 4.87 55.97
CA LEU A 181 18.59 5.86 56.46
C LEU A 181 17.92 7.20 56.80
N THR A 182 16.95 7.64 55.98
CA THR A 182 16.19 8.87 56.28
C THR A 182 15.29 8.69 57.50
N GLU A 183 14.67 7.52 57.70
CA GLU A 183 13.94 7.19 58.92
C GLU A 183 14.86 7.20 60.15
N GLU A 184 16.04 6.56 60.07
CA GLU A 184 17.04 6.56 61.15
C GLU A 184 17.51 7.97 61.50
N LEU A 185 17.80 8.81 60.49
CA LEU A 185 18.14 10.22 60.69
C LEU A 185 16.98 11.00 61.32
N SER A 186 15.73 10.73 60.93
CA SER A 186 14.55 11.38 61.51
C SER A 186 14.30 10.97 62.96
N LYS A 187 14.58 9.71 63.32
CA LYS A 187 14.48 9.18 64.69
C LYS A 187 15.64 9.69 65.56
N GLY A 188 16.85 9.82 64.99
CA GLY A 188 18.02 10.42 65.65
C GLY A 188 17.83 11.91 65.98
N LYS A 189 17.16 12.67 65.10
CA LYS A 189 16.84 14.09 65.32
C LYS A 189 15.73 14.35 66.36
N LYS A 190 15.01 13.32 66.82
CA LYS A 190 13.96 13.49 67.85
C LYS A 190 14.50 13.46 69.29
N LYS A 191 15.81 13.25 69.52
CA LYS A 191 16.38 13.23 70.88
C LYS A 191 17.08 14.52 71.31
N GLU A 192 17.41 15.44 70.41
CA GLU A 192 18.00 16.72 70.79
C GLU A 192 17.55 17.83 69.83
N SER A 193 16.65 18.70 70.29
CA SER A 193 16.65 20.16 70.08
C SER A 193 15.27 20.77 70.26
N ASP A 194 14.82 20.90 71.51
CA ASP A 194 14.02 22.06 71.88
C ASP A 194 14.97 23.26 71.96
N LYS A 195 15.07 24.03 70.86
CA LYS A 195 15.36 25.48 70.85
C LYS A 195 15.38 26.05 69.43
N VAL A 196 14.34 26.85 69.17
CA VAL A 196 14.26 28.02 68.28
C VAL A 196 14.20 27.76 66.75
N PRO A 197 13.16 28.26 66.06
CA PRO A 197 13.04 28.14 64.61
C PRO A 197 13.89 29.23 63.92
N VAL A 198 14.96 28.82 63.24
CA VAL A 198 15.57 29.68 62.22
C VAL A 198 14.75 29.50 60.95
N THR A 199 13.97 30.54 60.64
CA THR A 199 13.37 30.79 59.32
C THR A 199 14.42 30.54 58.23
N LEU A 200 14.28 29.42 57.51
CA LEU A 200 14.93 29.22 56.23
C LEU A 200 14.34 30.25 55.27
N SER A 201 15.09 31.32 54.99
CA SER A 201 14.81 32.15 53.83
C SER A 201 14.80 31.26 52.58
N PRO A 202 13.91 31.48 51.60
CA PRO A 202 13.93 30.71 50.38
C PRO A 202 15.25 31.04 49.69
N LYS A 203 16.17 30.06 49.66
CA LYS A 203 17.41 30.18 48.89
C LYS A 203 17.04 30.62 47.50
N MET A 204 17.47 31.84 47.14
CA MET A 204 17.39 32.37 45.79
C MET A 204 17.83 31.26 44.82
N ASN A 205 17.03 31.03 43.78
CA ASN A 205 17.29 30.09 42.71
C ASN A 205 18.70 30.32 42.15
N ASP A 206 19.68 29.57 42.64
CA ASP A 206 21.06 29.69 42.18
C ASP A 206 21.14 29.02 40.81
N TYR A 207 20.93 29.81 39.74
CA TYR A 207 20.91 29.33 38.35
C TYR A 207 22.19 28.58 37.98
N ARG A 208 23.30 28.89 38.67
CA ARG A 208 24.59 28.19 38.54
C ARG A 208 24.47 26.74 38.99
N GLN A 209 23.80 26.51 40.12
CA GLN A 209 23.55 25.16 40.63
C GLN A 209 22.59 24.38 39.73
N LYS A 210 21.53 25.03 39.19
CA LYS A 210 20.60 24.40 38.23
C LYS A 210 21.30 23.93 36.94
N LEU A 211 22.31 24.68 36.47
CA LEU A 211 23.07 24.36 35.26
C LEU A 211 24.29 23.44 35.51
N GLY A 212 24.54 23.03 36.76
CA GLY A 212 25.73 22.26 37.12
C GLY A 212 27.04 23.05 36.97
N LEU A 213 26.97 24.39 36.97
CA LEU A 213 28.13 25.27 36.89
C LEU A 213 28.73 25.52 38.29
N SER A 214 30.01 25.86 38.33
CA SER A 214 30.67 26.25 39.58
C SER A 214 29.95 27.44 40.24
N LYS A 215 29.95 27.49 41.57
CA LYS A 215 29.43 28.64 42.34
C LYS A 215 30.11 29.96 41.97
N THR A 216 31.33 29.90 41.44
CA THR A 216 32.12 31.06 40.97
C THR A 216 31.92 31.39 39.48
N ALA A 217 31.15 30.61 38.72
CA ALA A 217 31.00 30.79 37.27
C ALA A 217 30.40 32.14 36.90
N SER A 218 30.90 32.81 35.86
CA SER A 218 30.42 34.15 35.51
C SER A 218 29.01 34.10 34.93
N ASN A 219 28.27 35.21 34.99
CA ASN A 219 26.96 35.32 34.34
C ASN A 219 27.04 35.01 32.84
N LYS A 220 28.17 35.31 32.19
CA LYS A 220 28.44 34.93 30.78
C LYS A 220 28.45 33.42 30.57
N ASP A 221 28.95 32.65 31.54
CA ASP A 221 29.00 31.19 31.49
C ASP A 221 27.61 30.60 31.70
N VAL A 222 26.80 31.22 32.58
CA VAL A 222 25.38 30.89 32.77
C VAL A 222 24.58 31.12 31.48
N PHE A 223 24.80 32.25 30.78
CA PHE A 223 24.20 32.50 29.46
C PHE A 223 24.61 31.45 28.42
N ALA A 224 25.89 31.07 28.39
CA ALA A 224 26.39 30.05 27.47
C ALA A 224 25.80 28.66 27.79
N GLY A 225 25.65 28.33 29.07
CA GLY A 225 25.04 27.08 29.54
C GLY A 225 23.59 26.95 29.09
N TYR A 226 22.75 27.96 29.34
CA TYR A 226 21.36 27.96 28.87
C TYR A 226 21.24 27.89 27.35
N LYS A 227 22.08 28.63 26.59
CA LYS A 227 22.07 28.56 25.13
C LYS A 227 22.42 27.18 24.59
N LYS A 228 23.39 26.49 25.21
CA LYS A 228 23.74 25.10 24.86
C LYS A 228 22.56 24.16 25.14
N LEU A 229 21.94 24.29 26.30
CA LEU A 229 20.77 23.46 26.66
C LEU A 229 19.58 23.69 25.72
N LEU A 230 19.28 24.95 25.35
CA LEU A 230 18.24 25.26 24.38
C LEU A 230 18.52 24.65 23.01
N LYS A 231 19.78 24.65 22.56
CA LYS A 231 20.16 24.02 21.29
C LYS A 231 19.98 22.51 21.33
N VAL A 232 20.37 21.85 22.42
CA VAL A 232 20.26 20.39 22.56
C VAL A 232 18.80 19.94 22.75
N THR A 233 17.99 20.74 23.43
CA THR A 233 16.59 20.39 23.73
C THR A 233 15.61 20.84 22.65
N HIS A 234 16.06 21.52 21.59
CA HIS A 234 15.19 22.02 20.53
C HIS A 234 14.43 20.88 19.82
N PRO A 235 13.11 21.01 19.61
CA PRO A 235 12.29 19.98 18.92
C PRO A 235 12.84 19.58 17.55
N ASP A 236 13.28 20.57 16.76
CA ASP A 236 13.86 20.35 15.42
C ASP A 236 15.17 19.55 15.42
N HIS A 237 15.83 19.41 16.57
CA HIS A 237 17.03 18.60 16.75
C HIS A 237 16.72 17.24 17.41
N GLY A 238 15.45 16.84 17.45
CA GLY A 238 15.00 15.61 18.14
C GLY A 238 14.91 15.76 19.66
N GLY A 239 14.93 17.01 20.17
CA GLY A 239 14.80 17.32 21.59
C GLY A 239 13.36 17.34 22.10
N ASN A 240 13.20 17.34 23.42
CA ASN A 240 11.89 17.37 24.05
C ASN A 240 11.31 18.81 24.13
N ALA A 241 10.17 19.04 23.48
CA ALA A 241 9.50 20.34 23.43
C ALA A 241 9.10 20.90 24.81
N THR A 242 8.71 20.04 25.77
CA THR A 242 8.33 20.50 27.11
C THR A 242 9.56 20.95 27.90
N ALA A 243 10.67 20.22 27.77
CA ALA A 243 11.96 20.58 28.37
C ALA A 243 12.50 21.89 27.75
N PHE A 244 12.40 22.04 26.44
CA PHE A 244 12.79 23.28 25.75
C PHE A 244 12.02 24.49 26.27
N HIS A 245 10.71 24.38 26.43
CA HIS A 245 9.88 25.47 26.95
C HIS A 245 10.27 25.84 28.38
N TYR A 246 10.47 24.85 29.25
CA TYR A 246 10.91 25.07 30.63
C TYR A 246 12.29 25.75 30.72
N ILE A 247 13.25 25.29 29.92
CA ILE A 247 14.60 25.87 29.89
C ILE A 247 14.55 27.31 29.34
N LYS A 248 13.66 27.57 28.36
CA LYS A 248 13.46 28.90 27.80
C LYS A 248 12.87 29.87 28.83
N THR A 249 11.88 29.43 29.61
CA THR A 249 11.30 30.25 30.69
C THR A 249 12.33 30.58 31.78
N ASP A 250 13.15 29.61 32.18
CA ASP A 250 14.22 29.83 33.17
C ASP A 250 15.31 30.78 32.63
N TYR A 251 15.65 30.66 31.33
CA TYR A 251 16.58 31.57 30.65
C TYR A 251 16.06 33.01 30.59
N ASP A 252 14.78 33.19 30.23
CA ASP A 252 14.17 34.51 30.13
C ASP A 252 14.06 35.18 31.51
N TYR A 253 13.73 34.41 32.56
CA TYR A 253 13.73 34.89 33.93
C TYR A 253 15.14 35.31 34.39
N PHE A 254 16.17 34.50 34.12
CA PHE A 254 17.57 34.85 34.40
C PHE A 254 18.01 36.12 33.65
N ARG A 255 17.65 36.23 32.36
CA ARG A 255 17.99 37.38 31.54
C ARG A 255 17.36 38.67 32.05
N ASN A 256 16.13 38.60 32.55
CA ASN A 256 15.46 39.76 33.16
C ASN A 256 16.08 40.11 34.52
N SER A 257 16.45 39.13 35.33
CA SER A 257 17.08 39.35 36.64
C SER A 257 18.49 39.99 36.61
N ILE A 258 19.12 40.06 35.43
CA ILE A 258 20.42 40.72 35.23
C ILE A 258 20.26 42.13 34.64
N LYS A 259 19.09 42.44 34.08
CA LYS A 259 18.81 43.74 33.46
C LYS A 259 18.22 44.77 34.44
N GLU A 260 17.69 44.29 35.57
CA GLU A 260 17.41 45.10 36.76
C GLU A 260 18.67 45.27 37.60
#